data_AF-B3T952-F1
#
_entry.id   AF-B3T952-F1
#
_cell.length_a   1.000
_cell.length_b   1.000
_cell.length_c   1.000
_cell.angle_alpha   90.00
_cell.angle_beta   90.00
_cell.angle_gamma   90.00
#
_symmetry.space_group_name_H-M   'P 1'
#
loop_
_entity.id
_entity.type
_entity.pdbx_description
1 polymer ?
#
loop_
_entity_poly.entity_id
_entity_poly.type
_entity_poly.pdbx_seq_one_letter_code
_entity_poly.pdbx_strand_id
1 'polypeptide(L)'
;MSADPAYKKWLYDNKHPLYARSIINHSSRVSNLIFSDEFVLLTNNSKKQNDMRVMGNLCRYHDIKYDTNLHEQFTAWLKKKEIKWNVTTNRNNYHIASQILLSDVLSSIDNLPLKYKIFGLFVLTTGLRTEESIMAFNNHSKICCDGVMELFWDRKTKKSNAVFCHPKIHNKITTTINKSGIKRHMNSSILGCELRYLRKLNYTINATKIDSSLAEFMQGRRGNVSQRHYFLPIMSQHKKKWIKIWKNILLTYQYQN
;
A
#
# COMPACT_ATOMS: atom_id res chain seq x y z
N MET A 1 4.93 33.23 -10.72
CA MET A 1 4.31 31.89 -10.83
C MET A 1 3.12 31.70 -9.89
N SER A 2 3.25 31.97 -8.59
CA SER A 2 2.19 31.73 -7.60
C SER A 2 1.02 32.71 -7.60
N ALA A 3 1.19 33.91 -8.17
CA ALA A 3 0.17 34.96 -8.22
C ALA A 3 -0.78 34.86 -9.44
N ASP A 4 -0.60 33.85 -10.29
CA ASP A 4 -1.40 33.66 -11.49
C ASP A 4 -2.82 33.15 -11.13
N PRO A 5 -3.90 33.88 -11.48
CA PRO A 5 -5.26 33.46 -11.19
C PRO A 5 -5.61 32.09 -11.80
N ALA A 6 -5.01 31.74 -12.95
CA ALA A 6 -5.23 30.46 -13.61
C ALA A 6 -4.56 29.28 -12.87
N TYR A 7 -3.55 29.53 -12.04
CA TYR A 7 -2.91 28.50 -11.21
C TYR A 7 -3.86 27.98 -10.13
N LYS A 8 -4.60 28.90 -9.48
CA LYS A 8 -5.62 28.54 -8.50
C LYS A 8 -6.69 27.66 -9.12
N LYS A 9 -7.22 28.06 -10.28
CA LYS A 9 -8.23 27.29 -11.01
C LYS A 9 -7.71 25.88 -11.35
N TRP A 10 -6.52 25.80 -11.97
CA TRP A 10 -5.89 24.53 -12.32
C TRP A 10 -5.73 23.58 -11.12
N LEU A 11 -5.33 24.10 -9.94
CA LEU A 11 -5.19 23.27 -8.74
C LEU A 11 -6.52 22.67 -8.26
N TYR A 12 -7.60 23.46 -8.24
CA TYR A 12 -8.92 22.97 -7.80
C TYR A 12 -9.53 22.00 -8.82
N ASP A 13 -9.28 22.19 -10.11
CA ASP A 13 -9.77 21.29 -11.16
C ASP A 13 -9.04 19.92 -11.14
N ASN A 14 -7.79 19.89 -10.68
CA ASN A 14 -6.93 18.70 -10.78
C ASN A 14 -6.62 18.01 -9.44
N LYS A 15 -6.99 18.60 -8.30
CA LYS A 15 -6.64 18.11 -6.95
C LYS A 15 -7.81 18.23 -5.99
N HIS A 16 -7.76 17.43 -4.91
CA HIS A 16 -8.73 17.51 -3.83
C HIS A 16 -8.76 18.94 -3.21
N PRO A 17 -9.93 19.53 -2.91
CA PRO A 17 -10.04 20.93 -2.47
C PRO A 17 -9.16 21.31 -1.27
N LEU A 18 -9.11 20.46 -0.23
CA LEU A 18 -8.25 20.69 0.94
C LEU A 18 -6.75 20.69 0.58
N TYR A 19 -6.35 19.84 -0.36
CA TYR A 19 -4.97 19.78 -0.83
C TYR A 19 -4.64 21.02 -1.67
N ALA A 20 -5.52 21.39 -2.61
CA ALA A 20 -5.37 22.60 -3.42
C ALA A 20 -5.22 23.86 -2.55
N ARG A 21 -6.09 24.02 -1.54
CA ARG A 21 -6.01 25.14 -0.59
C ARG A 21 -4.67 25.19 0.16
N SER A 22 -4.19 24.04 0.62
CA SER A 22 -2.90 23.93 1.31
C SER A 22 -1.73 24.38 0.40
N ILE A 23 -1.73 23.93 -0.86
CA ILE A 23 -0.68 24.29 -1.83
C ILE A 23 -0.70 25.79 -2.12
N ILE A 24 -1.88 26.38 -2.36
CA ILE A 24 -2.01 27.82 -2.67
C ILE A 24 -1.44 28.69 -1.55
N ASN A 25 -1.81 28.40 -0.30
CA ASN A 25 -1.39 29.19 0.86
C ASN A 25 0.14 29.22 1.05
N HIS A 26 0.85 28.19 0.56
CA HIS A 26 2.30 28.08 0.68
C HIS A 26 3.04 28.51 -0.60
N SER A 27 2.34 28.70 -1.72
CA SER A 27 2.95 28.89 -3.04
C SER A 27 3.72 30.20 -3.16
N SER A 28 3.24 31.29 -2.57
CA SER A 28 3.94 32.58 -2.59
C SER A 28 5.30 32.49 -1.89
N ARG A 29 5.33 31.89 -0.69
CA ARG A 29 6.53 31.74 0.13
C ARG A 29 7.63 30.93 -0.55
N VAL A 30 7.27 29.88 -1.29
CA VAL A 30 8.25 28.93 -1.83
C VAL A 30 8.69 29.23 -3.26
N SER A 31 8.02 30.16 -3.94
CA SER A 31 8.31 30.46 -5.35
C SER A 31 9.75 30.92 -5.57
N ASN A 32 10.29 31.74 -4.67
CA ASN A 32 11.67 32.23 -4.71
C ASN A 32 12.72 31.18 -4.26
N LEU A 33 12.27 30.07 -3.68
CA LEU A 33 13.13 29.00 -3.18
C LEU A 33 13.38 27.90 -4.23
N ILE A 34 12.74 27.99 -5.41
CA ILE A 34 12.97 27.05 -6.51
C ILE A 34 14.36 27.31 -7.08
N PHE A 35 15.19 26.26 -7.17
CA PHE A 35 16.60 26.32 -7.61
C PHE A 35 17.54 27.15 -6.72
N SER A 36 17.14 27.53 -5.51
CA SER A 36 17.99 28.31 -4.61
C SER A 36 18.88 27.45 -3.73
N ASP A 37 20.10 27.92 -3.45
CA ASP A 37 20.97 27.28 -2.46
C ASP A 37 20.43 27.42 -1.03
N GLU A 38 19.66 28.48 -0.75
CA GLU A 38 18.92 28.63 0.51
C GLU A 38 18.06 27.41 0.80
N PHE A 39 17.32 26.91 -0.20
CA PHE A 39 16.50 25.72 -0.05
C PHE A 39 17.32 24.45 0.20
N VAL A 40 18.51 24.34 -0.41
CA VAL A 40 19.42 23.22 -0.19
C VAL A 40 19.84 23.14 1.28
N LEU A 41 20.20 24.29 1.87
CA LEU A 41 20.70 24.40 3.24
C LEU A 41 19.63 24.16 4.33
N LEU A 42 18.34 24.24 4.01
CA LEU A 42 17.28 23.97 4.98
C LEU A 42 17.35 22.54 5.54
N THR A 43 17.08 22.39 6.84
CA THR A 43 16.99 21.07 7.49
C THR A 43 15.91 20.22 6.82
N ASN A 44 16.20 18.94 6.58
CA ASN A 44 15.23 18.01 6.01
C ASN A 44 14.14 17.62 7.02
N ASN A 45 13.11 18.46 7.12
CA ASN A 45 11.96 18.28 8.01
C ASN A 45 10.63 18.29 7.23
N SER A 46 9.52 18.04 7.92
CA SER A 46 8.18 17.98 7.32
C SER A 46 7.81 19.27 6.56
N LYS A 47 8.30 20.42 7.03
CA LYS A 47 8.12 21.72 6.37
C LYS A 47 8.86 21.76 5.03
N LYS A 48 10.14 21.39 4.97
CA LYS A 48 10.92 21.29 3.72
C LYS A 48 10.23 20.36 2.71
N GLN A 49 9.68 19.23 3.16
CA GLN A 49 8.95 18.30 2.29
C GLN A 49 7.63 18.89 1.75
N ASN A 50 6.91 19.66 2.56
CA ASN A 50 5.73 20.37 2.09
C ASN A 50 6.11 21.45 1.09
N ASP A 51 7.20 22.20 1.34
CA ASP A 51 7.70 23.21 0.41
C ASP A 51 8.09 22.57 -0.93
N MET A 52 8.77 21.41 -0.94
CA MET A 52 9.06 20.64 -2.18
C MET A 52 7.80 20.25 -2.95
N ARG A 53 6.73 19.83 -2.26
CA ARG A 53 5.44 19.51 -2.89
C ARG A 53 4.84 20.72 -3.58
N VAL A 54 4.91 21.88 -2.94
CA VAL A 54 4.38 23.12 -3.48
C VAL A 54 5.20 23.57 -4.69
N MET A 55 6.53 23.55 -4.60
CA MET A 55 7.44 23.85 -5.71
C MET A 55 7.20 22.93 -6.92
N GLY A 56 7.04 21.63 -6.69
CA GLY A 56 6.76 20.67 -7.77
C GLY A 56 5.43 20.97 -8.49
N ASN A 57 4.38 21.36 -7.77
CA ASN A 57 3.12 21.77 -8.40
C ASN A 57 3.26 23.10 -9.17
N LEU A 58 4.03 24.06 -8.66
CA LEU A 58 4.33 25.31 -9.37
C LEU A 58 5.08 25.04 -10.69
N CYS A 59 6.11 24.20 -10.66
CA CYS A 59 6.87 23.84 -11.87
C CYS A 59 5.98 23.12 -12.88
N ARG A 60 5.14 22.17 -12.42
CA ARG A 60 4.23 21.43 -13.30
C ARG A 60 3.18 22.32 -13.95
N TYR A 61 2.66 23.31 -13.21
CA TYR A 61 1.74 24.29 -13.78
C TYR A 61 2.41 25.16 -14.84
N HIS A 62 3.65 25.58 -14.58
CA HIS A 62 4.42 26.37 -15.53
C HIS A 62 4.66 25.62 -16.84
N ASP A 63 5.00 24.33 -16.75
CA ASP A 63 5.15 23.46 -17.92
C ASP A 63 3.89 23.38 -18.75
N ILE A 64 2.72 23.25 -18.11
CA ILE A 64 1.44 23.20 -18.82
C ILE A 64 1.11 24.55 -19.48
N LYS A 65 1.39 25.67 -18.79
CA LYS A 65 0.99 27.00 -19.28
C LYS A 65 1.90 27.53 -20.39
N TYR A 66 3.19 27.29 -20.29
CA TYR A 66 4.20 27.89 -21.15
C TYR A 66 4.94 26.88 -22.02
N ASP A 67 4.50 25.62 -22.03
CA ASP A 67 5.12 24.50 -22.76
C ASP A 67 6.62 24.36 -22.44
N THR A 68 6.93 24.31 -21.15
CA THR A 68 8.31 24.21 -20.63
C THR A 68 8.59 22.82 -20.02
N ASN A 69 9.86 22.58 -19.67
CA ASN A 69 10.33 21.38 -18.97
C ASN A 69 10.86 21.69 -17.55
N LEU A 70 10.36 22.73 -16.91
CA LEU A 70 10.78 23.23 -15.60
C LEU A 70 10.61 22.19 -14.49
N HIS A 71 9.54 21.39 -14.52
CA HIS A 71 9.34 20.31 -13.54
C HIS A 71 10.42 19.23 -13.68
N GLU A 72 10.80 18.89 -14.91
CA GLU A 72 11.89 17.94 -15.14
C GLU A 72 13.22 18.51 -14.63
N GLN A 73 13.54 19.75 -14.97
CA GLN A 73 14.72 20.46 -14.46
C GLN A 73 14.73 20.50 -12.92
N PHE A 74 13.59 20.78 -12.30
CA PHE A 74 13.44 20.79 -10.84
C PHE A 74 13.74 19.41 -10.24
N THR A 75 13.21 18.33 -10.83
CA THR A 75 13.50 16.97 -10.33
C THR A 75 14.97 16.57 -10.53
N ALA A 76 15.60 16.99 -11.64
CA ALA A 76 17.02 16.76 -11.88
C ALA A 76 17.90 17.53 -10.89
N TRP A 77 17.53 18.78 -10.59
CA TRP A 77 18.20 19.61 -9.59
C TRP A 77 18.11 19.02 -8.18
N LEU A 78 16.93 18.56 -7.75
CA LEU A 78 16.76 17.86 -6.47
C LEU A 78 17.67 16.63 -6.37
N LYS A 79 17.81 15.85 -7.46
CA LYS A 79 18.73 14.71 -7.50
C LYS A 79 20.18 15.14 -7.41
N LYS A 80 20.59 16.17 -8.16
CA LYS A 80 21.96 16.71 -8.15
C LYS A 80 22.36 17.24 -6.78
N LYS A 81 21.42 17.84 -6.05
CA LYS A 81 21.63 18.36 -4.68
C LYS A 81 21.35 17.32 -3.59
N GLU A 82 21.14 16.05 -3.96
CA GLU A 82 20.84 14.93 -3.06
C GLU A 82 19.65 15.15 -2.10
N ILE A 83 18.69 15.99 -2.49
CA ILE A 83 17.52 16.31 -1.68
C ILE A 83 16.51 15.15 -1.80
N LYS A 84 16.40 14.36 -0.74
CA LYS A 84 15.51 13.18 -0.70
C LYS A 84 14.07 13.59 -0.38
N TRP A 85 13.13 13.05 -1.16
CA TRP A 85 11.71 13.01 -0.82
C TRP A 85 11.47 11.99 0.29
N ASN A 86 11.78 12.31 1.54
CA ASN A 86 11.24 11.70 2.76
C ASN A 86 11.92 12.22 4.02
N VAL A 87 11.14 12.37 5.09
CA VAL A 87 11.59 12.69 6.47
C VAL A 87 11.27 11.54 7.42
N THR A 88 10.77 10.40 6.92
CA THR A 88 10.61 9.25 7.80
C THR A 88 11.97 8.86 8.34
N THR A 89 12.21 9.24 9.60
CA THR A 89 12.84 8.37 10.58
C THR A 89 12.07 7.07 10.51
N ASN A 90 12.44 6.22 9.55
CA ASN A 90 12.10 4.83 9.63
C ASN A 90 12.74 4.39 10.96
N ARG A 91 11.94 4.36 12.04
CA ARG A 91 12.07 3.25 12.97
C ARG A 91 12.17 2.04 12.07
N ASN A 92 13.27 1.31 12.19
CA ASN A 92 13.65 0.32 11.20
C ASN A 92 12.61 -0.81 11.29
N ASN A 93 11.46 -0.61 10.66
CA ASN A 93 10.27 -1.44 10.83
C ASN A 93 10.55 -2.84 10.28
N TYR A 94 11.58 -3.00 9.46
CA TYR A 94 12.15 -4.29 9.09
C TYR A 94 12.77 -5.03 10.27
N HIS A 95 13.56 -4.35 11.12
CA HIS A 95 14.14 -4.94 12.32
C HIS A 95 13.06 -5.32 13.34
N ILE A 96 12.05 -4.47 13.52
CA ILE A 96 10.90 -4.76 14.37
C ILE A 96 10.11 -5.94 13.79
N ALA A 97 9.83 -5.95 12.49
CA ALA A 97 9.09 -7.03 11.85
C ALA A 97 9.86 -8.35 11.74
N SER A 98 11.19 -8.34 11.71
CA SER A 98 12.01 -9.58 11.76
C SER A 98 12.02 -10.23 13.13
N GLN A 99 11.66 -9.49 14.18
CA GLN A 99 11.58 -9.99 15.55
C GLN A 99 10.16 -10.43 15.96
N ILE A 100 9.15 -10.04 15.17
CA ILE A 100 7.75 -10.35 15.50
C ILE A 100 7.42 -11.79 15.13
N LEU A 101 7.02 -12.58 16.13
CA LEU A 101 6.51 -13.92 15.94
C LEU A 101 5.10 -13.88 15.34
N LEU A 102 4.75 -14.91 14.58
CA LEU A 102 3.40 -15.04 14.01
C LEU A 102 2.32 -15.09 15.10
N SER A 103 2.61 -15.66 16.27
CA SER A 103 1.73 -15.67 17.45
C SER A 103 1.37 -14.25 17.89
N ASP A 104 2.36 -13.36 17.96
CA ASP A 104 2.19 -12.00 18.44
C ASP A 104 1.32 -11.19 17.47
N VAL A 105 1.52 -11.39 16.16
CA VAL A 105 0.67 -10.79 15.12
C VAL A 105 -0.77 -11.22 15.26
N LEU A 106 -1.01 -12.52 15.50
CA LEU A 106 -2.37 -13.04 15.65
C LEU A 106 -3.03 -12.49 16.93
N SER A 107 -2.29 -12.38 18.04
CA SER A 107 -2.73 -11.70 19.26
C SER A 107 -3.06 -10.23 19.07
N SER A 108 -2.24 -9.49 18.33
CA SER A 108 -2.57 -8.11 17.99
C SER A 108 -3.81 -8.00 17.11
N ILE A 109 -4.03 -8.93 16.18
CA ILE A 109 -5.23 -8.96 15.33
C ILE A 109 -6.49 -9.31 16.15
N ASP A 110 -6.37 -10.18 17.14
CA ASP A 110 -7.49 -10.62 17.96
C ASP A 110 -8.04 -9.52 18.87
N ASN A 111 -7.18 -8.59 19.30
CA ASN A 111 -7.54 -7.40 20.06
C ASN A 111 -8.26 -6.32 19.24
N LEU A 112 -8.37 -6.49 17.92
CA LEU A 112 -9.06 -5.54 17.06
C LEU A 112 -10.59 -5.68 17.17
N PRO A 113 -11.36 -4.59 16.93
CA PRO A 113 -12.80 -4.70 16.77
C PRO A 113 -13.14 -5.72 15.68
N LEU A 114 -14.22 -6.49 15.87
CA LEU A 114 -14.58 -7.67 15.07
C LEU A 114 -14.39 -7.49 13.55
N LYS A 115 -14.84 -6.36 13.01
CA LYS A 115 -14.69 -5.99 11.60
C LYS A 115 -13.23 -5.91 11.14
N TYR A 116 -12.36 -5.26 11.91
CA TYR A 116 -10.95 -5.10 11.59
C TYR A 116 -10.14 -6.36 11.92
N LYS A 117 -10.61 -7.18 12.88
CA LYS A 117 -10.08 -8.53 13.12
C LYS A 117 -10.27 -9.42 11.90
N ILE A 118 -11.49 -9.50 11.37
CA ILE A 118 -11.80 -10.28 10.16
C ILE A 118 -10.97 -9.77 8.97
N PHE A 119 -10.85 -8.45 8.83
CA PHE A 119 -10.00 -7.85 7.79
C PHE A 119 -8.51 -8.14 7.96
N GLY A 120 -7.98 -8.05 9.18
CA GLY A 120 -6.59 -8.36 9.48
C GLY A 120 -6.24 -9.79 9.10
N LEU A 121 -7.11 -10.74 9.46
CA LEU A 121 -6.99 -12.14 9.05
C LEU A 121 -7.11 -12.30 7.53
N PHE A 122 -8.01 -11.56 6.89
CA PHE A 122 -8.14 -11.57 5.43
C PHE A 122 -6.86 -11.07 4.74
N VAL A 123 -6.28 -9.95 5.16
CA VAL A 123 -5.01 -9.43 4.62
C VAL A 123 -3.87 -10.41 4.87
N LEU A 124 -3.80 -11.00 6.06
CA LEU A 124 -2.77 -11.96 6.45
C LEU A 124 -2.83 -13.25 5.61
N THR A 125 -4.03 -13.77 5.33
CA THR A 125 -4.20 -15.01 4.56
C THR A 125 -4.05 -14.78 3.06
N THR A 126 -4.58 -13.68 2.53
CA THR A 126 -4.57 -13.40 1.09
C THR A 126 -3.25 -12.78 0.60
N GLY A 127 -2.54 -12.06 1.46
CA GLY A 127 -1.30 -11.37 1.08
C GLY A 127 -1.48 -10.22 0.09
N LEU A 128 -2.71 -9.72 -0.08
CA LEU A 128 -3.02 -8.59 -0.93
C LEU A 128 -2.40 -7.28 -0.38
N ARG A 129 -2.13 -6.30 -1.25
CA ARG A 129 -1.78 -4.94 -0.78
C ARG A 129 -2.98 -4.31 -0.10
N THR A 130 -2.76 -3.36 0.80
CA THR A 130 -3.84 -2.64 1.50
C THR A 130 -4.98 -2.17 0.57
N GLU A 131 -4.64 -1.55 -0.56
CA GLU A 131 -5.65 -1.08 -1.54
C GLU A 131 -6.38 -2.24 -2.23
N GLU A 132 -5.65 -3.30 -2.58
CA GLU A 132 -6.19 -4.50 -3.20
C GLU A 132 -7.11 -5.25 -2.22
N SER A 133 -6.68 -5.36 -0.97
CA SER A 133 -7.43 -5.98 0.11
C SER A 133 -8.73 -5.25 0.42
N ILE A 134 -8.73 -3.91 0.45
CA ILE A 134 -9.94 -3.13 0.73
C ILE A 134 -10.99 -3.38 -0.36
N MET A 135 -10.57 -3.30 -1.63
CA MET A 135 -11.47 -3.53 -2.75
C MET A 135 -11.97 -4.98 -2.77
N ALA A 136 -11.07 -5.95 -2.58
CA ALA A 136 -11.43 -7.36 -2.57
C ALA A 136 -12.38 -7.71 -1.42
N PHE A 137 -12.13 -7.18 -0.22
CA PHE A 137 -12.97 -7.41 0.95
C PHE A 137 -14.36 -6.78 0.79
N ASN A 138 -14.44 -5.55 0.30
CA ASN A 138 -15.72 -4.85 0.13
C ASN A 138 -16.58 -5.42 -1.00
N ASN A 139 -15.95 -5.99 -2.04
CA ASN A 139 -16.63 -6.59 -3.19
C ASN A 139 -16.59 -8.13 -3.17
N HIS A 140 -16.31 -8.73 -2.00
CA HIS A 140 -15.96 -10.14 -1.87
C HIS A 140 -16.97 -11.10 -2.50
N SER A 141 -18.27 -10.85 -2.30
CA SER A 141 -19.36 -11.67 -2.86
C SER A 141 -19.40 -11.70 -4.38
N LYS A 142 -18.88 -10.66 -5.05
CA LYS A 142 -18.89 -10.53 -6.52
C LYS A 142 -17.66 -11.17 -7.17
N ILE A 143 -16.56 -11.32 -6.43
CA ILE A 143 -15.26 -11.70 -6.98
C ILE A 143 -14.79 -13.08 -6.53
N CYS A 144 -15.37 -13.62 -5.45
CA CYS A 144 -14.93 -14.88 -4.85
C CYS A 144 -15.79 -16.04 -5.35
N CYS A 145 -15.26 -16.85 -6.25
CA CYS A 145 -15.87 -18.09 -6.72
C CYS A 145 -15.21 -19.28 -6.01
N ASP A 146 -15.97 -19.97 -5.17
CA ASP A 146 -15.51 -21.15 -4.41
C ASP A 146 -14.23 -20.95 -3.59
N GLY A 147 -13.97 -19.75 -3.07
CA GLY A 147 -12.74 -19.47 -2.32
C GLY A 147 -11.52 -19.20 -3.19
N VAL A 148 -11.72 -18.87 -4.47
CA VAL A 148 -10.72 -18.25 -5.34
C VAL A 148 -11.25 -16.88 -5.76
N MET A 149 -10.45 -15.84 -5.53
CA MET A 149 -10.75 -14.46 -5.92
C MET A 149 -9.94 -14.09 -7.14
N GLU A 150 -10.61 -13.81 -8.25
CA GLU A 150 -9.97 -13.37 -9.48
C GLU A 150 -9.84 -11.85 -9.47
N LEU A 151 -8.61 -11.38 -9.29
CA LEU A 151 -8.27 -9.96 -9.16
C LEU A 151 -7.42 -9.55 -10.36
N PHE A 152 -8.08 -9.02 -11.37
CA PHE A 152 -7.44 -8.47 -12.56
C PHE A 152 -6.97 -7.05 -12.26
N TRP A 153 -5.68 -6.92 -11.91
CA TRP A 153 -5.03 -5.62 -11.76
C TRP A 153 -3.94 -5.44 -12.79
N ASP A 154 -4.14 -4.47 -13.68
CA ASP A 154 -3.11 -4.02 -14.59
C ASP A 154 -2.39 -2.80 -14.01
N ARG A 155 -1.10 -2.97 -13.76
CA ARG A 155 -0.14 -1.87 -13.62
C ARG A 155 1.01 -2.22 -14.55
N LYS A 156 1.73 -1.24 -15.11
CA LYS A 156 2.91 -1.43 -16.00
C LYS A 156 3.87 -2.59 -15.63
N THR A 157 3.93 -3.04 -14.37
CA THR A 157 4.79 -4.14 -13.87
C THR A 157 4.04 -5.39 -13.35
N LYS A 158 2.72 -5.51 -13.52
CA LYS A 158 1.86 -6.56 -12.92
C LYS A 158 0.73 -6.95 -13.88
N LYS A 159 0.55 -8.24 -14.11
CA LYS A 159 -0.57 -8.79 -14.90
C LYS A 159 -1.21 -9.95 -14.13
N SER A 160 -2.55 -9.91 -14.05
CA SER A 160 -3.52 -10.92 -13.56
C SER A 160 -3.16 -11.74 -12.31
N ASN A 161 -3.95 -11.60 -11.24
CA ASN A 161 -3.82 -12.45 -10.05
C ASN A 161 -5.10 -13.23 -9.76
N ALA A 162 -4.95 -14.49 -9.36
CA ALA A 162 -5.95 -15.22 -8.60
C ALA A 162 -5.43 -15.43 -7.17
N VAL A 163 -6.28 -15.23 -6.17
CA VAL A 163 -5.89 -15.33 -4.75
C VAL A 163 -6.86 -16.23 -4.01
N PHE A 164 -6.33 -17.13 -3.18
CA PHE A 164 -7.16 -17.99 -2.36
C PHE A 164 -7.79 -17.21 -1.19
N CYS A 165 -9.06 -17.49 -0.95
CA CYS A 165 -9.79 -17.05 0.22
C CYS A 165 -10.04 -18.25 1.14
N HIS A 166 -9.76 -18.08 2.43
CA HIS A 166 -9.95 -19.16 3.39
C HIS A 166 -11.45 -19.31 3.72
N PRO A 167 -12.04 -20.52 3.69
CA PRO A 167 -13.47 -20.73 3.92
C PRO A 167 -13.99 -20.13 5.25
N LYS A 168 -13.21 -20.27 6.33
CA LYS A 168 -13.54 -19.66 7.64
C LYS A 168 -13.66 -18.13 7.61
N ILE A 169 -12.94 -17.47 6.70
CA ILE A 169 -12.96 -16.01 6.57
C ILE A 169 -14.06 -15.62 5.58
N HIS A 170 -14.19 -16.34 4.46
CA HIS A 170 -15.22 -16.14 3.45
C HIS A 170 -16.61 -15.96 4.08
N ASN A 171 -17.01 -16.85 4.99
CA ASN A 171 -18.33 -16.81 5.63
C ASN A 171 -18.50 -15.68 6.66
N LYS A 172 -17.41 -15.03 7.09
CA LYS A 172 -17.42 -13.95 8.09
C LYS A 172 -17.41 -12.56 7.48
N ILE A 173 -17.24 -12.43 6.16
CA ILE A 173 -17.22 -11.13 5.48
C ILE A 173 -18.66 -10.65 5.28
N THR A 174 -19.14 -9.84 6.22
CA THR A 174 -20.49 -9.24 6.17
C THR A 174 -20.49 -7.72 6.12
N THR A 175 -19.33 -7.08 6.28
CA THR A 175 -19.20 -5.62 6.43
C THR A 175 -18.20 -5.03 5.44
N THR A 176 -18.29 -3.72 5.20
CA THR A 176 -17.39 -2.97 4.31
C THR A 176 -16.47 -2.04 5.08
N ILE A 177 -15.24 -1.85 4.64
CA ILE A 177 -14.19 -1.11 5.36
C ILE A 177 -13.72 0.08 4.53
N ASN A 178 -13.33 1.16 5.20
CA ASN A 178 -12.76 2.36 4.59
C ASN A 178 -11.31 2.60 5.04
N LYS A 179 -10.60 3.41 4.26
CA LYS A 179 -9.17 3.72 4.50
C LYS A 179 -8.94 4.47 5.82
N SER A 180 -9.86 5.36 6.20
CA SER A 180 -9.78 6.13 7.43
C SER A 180 -9.90 5.23 8.67
N GLY A 181 -10.83 4.28 8.66
CA GLY A 181 -11.00 3.28 9.71
C GLY A 181 -9.78 2.39 9.87
N ILE A 182 -9.19 1.92 8.77
CA ILE A 182 -7.95 1.12 8.81
C ILE A 182 -6.81 1.93 9.44
N LYS A 183 -6.62 3.19 9.04
CA LYS A 183 -5.58 4.05 9.64
C LYS A 183 -5.78 4.26 11.15
N ARG A 184 -7.04 4.32 11.61
CA ARG A 184 -7.37 4.53 13.02
C ARG A 184 -7.18 3.27 13.86
N HIS A 185 -7.66 2.13 13.37
CA HIS A 185 -7.75 0.90 14.17
C HIS A 185 -6.62 -0.10 13.89
N MET A 186 -5.88 0.03 12.78
CA MET A 186 -4.82 -0.90 12.36
C MET A 186 -3.52 -0.15 12.11
N ASN A 187 -3.17 0.76 13.02
CA ASN A 187 -1.88 1.44 13.00
C ASN A 187 -0.77 0.50 13.52
N SER A 188 0.48 0.88 13.29
CA SER A 188 1.64 0.07 13.70
C SER A 188 1.80 -0.06 15.21
N SER A 189 1.24 0.87 16.00
CA SER A 189 1.25 0.77 17.47
C SER A 189 0.29 -0.29 18.00
N ILE A 190 -0.84 -0.53 17.32
CA ILE A 190 -1.81 -1.55 17.71
C ILE A 190 -1.39 -2.92 17.17
N LEU A 191 -0.99 -3.00 15.90
CA LEU A 191 -0.59 -4.25 15.24
C LEU A 191 0.83 -4.71 15.59
N GLY A 192 1.63 -3.88 16.28
CA GLY A 192 3.08 -4.07 16.45
C GLY A 192 3.90 -3.87 15.17
N CYS A 193 3.27 -3.89 14.00
CA CYS A 193 3.89 -3.68 12.70
C CYS A 193 2.97 -2.94 11.73
N GLU A 194 3.54 -2.37 10.66
CA GLU A 194 2.72 -1.83 9.57
C GLU A 194 1.92 -2.95 8.87
N LEU A 195 0.70 -2.65 8.45
CA LEU A 195 -0.18 -3.58 7.73
C LEU A 195 0.50 -4.26 6.51
N ARG A 196 1.45 -3.57 5.84
CA ARG A 196 2.21 -4.13 4.72
C ARG A 196 3.07 -5.35 5.09
N TYR A 197 3.42 -5.53 6.37
CA TYR A 197 4.21 -6.65 6.84
C TYR A 197 3.40 -7.94 6.93
N LEU A 198 2.08 -7.87 7.14
CA LEU A 198 1.20 -9.05 7.05
C LEU A 198 1.35 -9.75 5.68
N ARG A 199 1.45 -8.97 4.61
CA ARG A 199 1.72 -9.47 3.26
C ARG A 199 3.09 -10.12 3.12
N LYS A 200 4.12 -9.61 3.81
CA LYS A 200 5.45 -10.22 3.78
C LYS A 200 5.45 -11.54 4.54
N LEU A 201 4.80 -11.58 5.71
CA LEU A 201 4.65 -12.79 6.50
C LEU A 201 3.89 -13.87 5.72
N ASN A 202 2.80 -13.50 5.05
CA ASN A 202 2.06 -14.36 4.14
C ASN A 202 2.98 -14.96 3.05
N TYR A 203 3.80 -14.11 2.44
CA TYR A 203 4.73 -14.55 1.40
C TYR A 203 5.73 -15.57 1.97
N THR A 204 6.35 -15.27 3.10
CA THR A 204 7.32 -16.16 3.75
C THR A 204 6.69 -17.52 4.07
N ILE A 205 5.47 -17.54 4.62
CA ILE A 205 4.75 -18.77 4.94
C ILE A 205 4.43 -19.57 3.66
N ASN A 206 3.88 -18.93 2.63
CA ASN A 206 3.47 -19.63 1.41
C ASN A 206 4.68 -20.09 0.59
N ALA A 207 5.73 -19.27 0.51
CA ALA A 207 6.96 -19.60 -0.22
C ALA A 207 7.74 -20.75 0.44
N THR A 208 7.73 -20.84 1.77
CA THR A 208 8.41 -21.93 2.50
C THR A 208 7.59 -23.22 2.54
N LYS A 209 6.26 -23.14 2.69
CA LYS A 209 5.41 -24.33 2.92
C LYS A 209 4.70 -24.85 1.67
N ILE A 210 4.49 -24.04 0.64
CA ILE A 210 3.74 -24.43 -0.57
C ILE A 210 4.65 -24.46 -1.77
N ASP A 211 4.96 -23.28 -2.30
CA ASP A 211 5.77 -23.03 -3.48
C ASP A 211 6.03 -21.51 -3.60
N SER A 212 7.25 -21.15 -3.99
CA SER A 212 7.67 -19.75 -4.08
C SER A 212 7.04 -19.03 -5.29
N SER A 213 6.97 -19.70 -6.44
CA SER A 213 6.35 -19.15 -7.66
C SER A 213 4.86 -18.89 -7.47
N LEU A 214 4.14 -19.82 -6.82
CA LEU A 214 2.73 -19.62 -6.47
C LEU A 214 2.55 -18.45 -5.50
N ALA A 215 3.41 -18.32 -4.49
CA ALA A 215 3.35 -17.20 -3.54
C ALA A 215 3.61 -15.85 -4.23
N GLU A 216 4.53 -15.81 -5.21
CA GLU A 216 4.76 -14.65 -6.07
C GLU A 216 3.55 -14.35 -6.95
N PHE A 217 2.92 -15.37 -7.53
CA PHE A 217 1.73 -15.26 -8.38
C PHE A 217 0.52 -14.73 -7.61
N MET A 218 0.15 -15.34 -6.48
CA MET A 218 -0.98 -14.90 -5.65
C MET A 218 -0.82 -13.43 -5.21
N GLN A 219 0.42 -13.00 -4.98
CA GLN A 219 0.71 -11.62 -4.61
C GLN A 219 0.97 -10.70 -5.82
N GLY A 220 1.00 -11.22 -7.05
CA GLY A 220 1.30 -10.50 -8.29
C GLY A 220 2.65 -9.82 -8.26
N ARG A 221 3.68 -10.49 -7.72
CA ARG A 221 5.03 -9.96 -7.61
C ARG A 221 5.81 -10.03 -8.93
N ARG A 222 5.55 -11.02 -9.77
CA ARG A 222 6.20 -11.20 -11.08
C ARG A 222 5.16 -11.34 -12.20
N GLY A 223 5.36 -10.62 -13.31
CA GLY A 223 4.43 -10.55 -14.43
C GLY A 223 4.43 -11.76 -15.40
N ASN A 224 5.38 -12.70 -15.26
CA ASN A 224 5.53 -13.84 -16.19
C ASN A 224 5.06 -15.19 -15.64
N VAL A 225 4.67 -15.26 -14.35
CA VAL A 225 4.22 -16.53 -13.74
C VAL A 225 2.85 -16.97 -14.28
N SER A 226 2.21 -16.10 -15.08
CA SER A 226 0.86 -16.25 -15.59
C SER A 226 0.69 -17.22 -16.76
N GLN A 227 1.68 -18.06 -17.11
CA GLN A 227 1.53 -19.00 -18.22
C GLN A 227 1.71 -20.47 -17.82
N ARG A 228 2.55 -20.78 -16.82
CA ARG A 228 2.84 -22.18 -16.44
C ARG A 228 1.98 -22.73 -15.29
N HIS A 229 1.42 -21.88 -14.43
CA HIS A 229 0.69 -22.31 -13.23
C HIS A 229 -0.83 -22.41 -13.39
N TYR A 230 -1.35 -22.14 -14.60
CA TYR A 230 -2.79 -22.14 -14.91
C TYR A 230 -3.37 -23.51 -15.28
N PHE A 231 -2.61 -24.60 -15.19
CA PHE A 231 -3.23 -25.92 -15.26
C PHE A 231 -4.14 -26.11 -14.03
N LEU A 232 -5.45 -26.07 -14.27
CA LEU A 232 -6.54 -26.15 -13.29
C LEU A 232 -6.38 -27.26 -12.22
N PRO A 233 -5.82 -28.45 -12.52
CA PRO A 233 -5.60 -29.48 -11.50
C PRO A 233 -4.57 -29.07 -10.43
N ILE A 234 -3.50 -28.40 -10.84
CA ILE A 234 -2.38 -28.00 -9.96
C ILE A 234 -2.82 -26.89 -9.01
N MET A 235 -3.61 -25.92 -9.50
CA MET A 235 -4.21 -24.88 -8.63
C MET A 235 -5.12 -25.49 -7.55
N SER A 236 -5.93 -26.49 -7.88
CA SER A 236 -6.82 -27.15 -6.90
C SER A 236 -6.04 -27.88 -5.81
N GLN A 237 -4.95 -28.57 -6.17
CA GLN A 237 -4.05 -29.20 -5.21
C GLN A 237 -3.35 -28.18 -4.30
N HIS A 238 -2.84 -27.10 -4.89
CA HIS A 238 -2.23 -26.02 -4.11
C HIS A 238 -3.22 -25.32 -3.18
N LYS A 239 -4.47 -25.13 -3.62
CA LYS A 239 -5.55 -24.59 -2.79
C LYS A 239 -5.82 -25.49 -1.58
N LYS A 240 -5.93 -26.81 -1.76
CA LYS A 240 -6.10 -27.77 -0.66
C LYS A 240 -4.94 -27.70 0.34
N LYS A 241 -3.69 -27.68 -0.16
CA LYS A 241 -2.48 -27.54 0.67
C LYS A 241 -2.47 -26.20 1.43
N TRP A 242 -2.82 -25.12 0.75
CA TRP A 242 -2.93 -23.77 1.32
C TRP A 242 -3.98 -23.72 2.44
N ILE A 243 -5.19 -24.27 2.20
CA ILE A 243 -6.24 -24.36 3.21
C ILE A 243 -5.74 -25.12 4.43
N LYS A 244 -5.05 -26.26 4.26
CA LYS A 244 -4.52 -27.04 5.39
C LYS A 244 -3.50 -26.25 6.21
N ILE A 245 -2.57 -25.56 5.56
CA ILE A 245 -1.54 -24.75 6.24
C ILE A 245 -2.19 -23.61 7.04
N TRP A 246 -3.08 -22.85 6.43
CA TRP A 246 -3.73 -21.73 7.09
C TRP A 246 -4.76 -22.19 8.13
N LYS A 247 -5.43 -23.32 7.92
CA LYS A 247 -6.28 -23.97 8.94
C LYS A 247 -5.46 -24.31 10.17
N ASN A 248 -4.27 -24.90 10.01
CA ASN A 248 -3.39 -25.20 11.14
C ASN A 248 -2.95 -23.92 11.86
N ILE A 249 -2.45 -22.91 11.14
CA ILE A 249 -2.02 -21.63 11.73
C ILE A 249 -3.16 -20.95 12.51
N LEU A 250 -4.36 -20.91 11.91
CA LEU A 250 -5.53 -20.28 12.54
C LEU A 250 -6.10 -21.12 13.69
N LEU A 251 -5.98 -22.45 13.65
CA LEU A 251 -6.46 -23.34 14.73
C LEU A 251 -5.48 -23.38 15.90
N THR A 252 -4.18 -23.55 15.67
CA THR A 252 -3.15 -23.56 16.72
C THR A 252 -3.24 -22.30 17.57
N TYR A 253 -3.63 -21.18 16.96
CA TYR A 253 -3.87 -19.93 17.66
C TYR A 253 -5.18 -19.90 18.50
N GLN A 254 -6.24 -20.58 18.07
CA GLN A 254 -7.50 -20.67 18.83
C GLN A 254 -7.42 -21.57 20.08
N TYR A 255 -6.39 -22.39 20.22
CA TYR A 255 -6.18 -23.29 21.36
C TYR A 255 -5.08 -22.81 22.34
N GLN A 256 -4.45 -21.67 22.07
CA GLN A 256 -3.43 -21.05 22.94
C GLN A 256 -3.97 -19.88 23.78
N ASN A 257 -5.24 -19.53 23.59
CA ASN A 257 -6.03 -18.58 24.37
C ASN A 257 -7.34 -19.24 24.79
#